data_AF-A0A0K9CN75-F1
#
_entry.id   AF-A0A0K9CN75-F1
#
_cell.length_a   1.000
_cell.length_b   1.000
_cell.length_c   1.000
_cell.angle_alpha   90.00
_cell.angle_beta   90.00
_cell.angle_gamma   90.00
#
_symmetry.space_group_name_H-M   'P 1'
#
loop_
_entity.id
_entity.type
_entity.pdbx_description
1 polymer ?
#
loop_
_entity_poly.entity_id
_entity_poly.type
_entity_poly.pdbx_seq_one_letter_code
_entity_poly.pdbx_strand_id
1 'polypeptide(L)'
;MVQKNRDYWEERQVKREAKAFTTIQDIEKEYKIALEKAKQNINKELSRIGTTYMKDNNLSYHDALKLLKGDEYKVWKKDLHDYMNEYNKLLKTAPLEAKKLYLEIETLAARSRMSHLDSLRAQVDMELIKVSTGIDETAKNTLTSIYRDTYTEVTKDLGVNAIASRDKIKAVLDRPWSGANFSERIWSNTDKLAQTVKQEIVNGIIQGINLQTMTKRVSERFETAKKNDVERLLRTEVNYTLNQATLDGYKEAGIEKYEFSATLDSRTSQICSELNGEIFEIKKIAVGLNYPPMHPRCRSTTIPIIDYESLINQGREEIREKDIGDNDKKALTDNENSSINKESKEPIPNTFTMAWAQNDKVEYNEVRKLQKKLTTEQIIKKLGGGDQTKGSCSSLAFAYIGNRNGYDVLDFRGGISTEIFATTRNIVEIANLDGIESKVIKRANDYKAVKELLTFVEEKKEYYLETGKHATIIRRGNRGFEYLELQSETENGFKKLDSSVLKTRFGCQTSYSVSGTKFEKSNVLIDVDSCKNSEEFKNLLGYINTAKDKQNKGEGGYAK
;
A
#
# COMPACT_ATOMS: atom_id res chain seq x y z
N MET A 1 -37.77 5.88 -2.92
CA MET A 1 -36.34 5.85 -2.57
C MET A 1 -36.15 6.70 -1.33
N VAL A 2 -35.49 6.20 -0.29
CA VAL A 2 -35.18 7.02 0.91
C VAL A 2 -34.27 8.16 0.48
N GLN A 3 -34.65 9.39 0.76
CA GLN A 3 -33.87 10.57 0.40
C GLN A 3 -32.57 10.55 1.20
N LYS A 4 -31.42 10.55 0.51
CA LYS A 4 -30.07 10.50 1.13
C LYS A 4 -29.70 11.84 1.77
N ASN A 5 -30.50 12.31 2.73
CA ASN A 5 -30.28 13.57 3.44
C ASN A 5 -29.10 13.46 4.44
N ARG A 6 -28.78 14.56 5.14
CA ARG A 6 -27.73 14.61 6.16
C ARG A 6 -27.90 13.51 7.23
N ASP A 7 -29.12 13.31 7.73
CA ASP A 7 -29.43 12.31 8.77
C ASP A 7 -29.13 10.88 8.32
N TYR A 8 -29.41 10.55 7.05
CA TYR A 8 -29.05 9.26 6.47
C TYR A 8 -27.53 9.02 6.55
N TRP A 9 -26.73 10.03 6.22
CA TRP A 9 -25.28 9.92 6.25
C TRP A 9 -24.73 9.85 7.67
N GLU A 10 -25.30 10.62 8.59
CA GLU A 10 -24.96 10.56 10.02
C GLU A 10 -25.19 9.16 10.59
N GLU A 11 -26.37 8.56 10.35
CA GLU A 11 -26.68 7.20 10.83
C GLU A 11 -25.73 6.14 10.25
N ARG A 12 -25.36 6.27 8.97
CA ARG A 12 -24.41 5.36 8.29
C ARG A 12 -23.02 5.45 8.91
N GLN A 13 -22.55 6.66 9.18
CA GLN A 13 -21.21 6.87 9.73
C GLN A 13 -21.10 6.38 11.18
N VAL A 14 -22.13 6.59 12.00
CA VAL A 14 -22.21 6.04 13.35
C VAL A 14 -22.19 4.51 13.33
N LYS A 15 -22.93 3.88 12.39
CA LYS A 15 -22.91 2.41 12.24
C LYS A 15 -21.54 1.87 11.84
N ARG A 16 -20.83 2.55 10.93
CA ARG A 16 -19.46 2.16 10.53
C ARG A 16 -18.48 2.29 11.68
N GLU A 17 -18.55 3.40 12.41
CA GLU A 17 -17.74 3.64 13.59
C GLU A 17 -17.94 2.52 14.63
N ALA A 18 -19.20 2.22 14.98
CA ALA A 18 -19.54 1.15 15.89
C ALA A 18 -19.04 -0.22 15.42
N LYS A 19 -19.23 -0.56 14.14
CA LYS A 19 -18.73 -1.80 13.53
C LYS A 19 -17.21 -1.91 13.67
N ALA A 20 -16.45 -0.90 13.24
CA ALA A 20 -15.00 -0.90 13.32
C ALA A 20 -14.48 -1.02 14.76
N PHE A 21 -15.16 -0.38 15.72
CA PHE A 21 -14.83 -0.53 17.14
C PHE A 21 -15.17 -1.92 17.70
N THR A 22 -16.25 -2.56 17.28
CA THR A 22 -16.52 -3.94 17.70
C THR A 22 -15.46 -4.92 17.20
N THR A 23 -14.94 -4.72 15.98
CA THR A 23 -13.90 -5.58 15.39
C THR A 23 -12.55 -5.52 16.12
N ILE A 24 -12.25 -4.42 16.82
CA ILE A 24 -10.98 -4.28 17.55
C ILE A 24 -11.06 -4.76 19.02
N GLN A 25 -12.25 -5.01 19.56
CA GLN A 25 -12.42 -5.47 20.95
C GLN A 25 -11.73 -6.81 21.21
N ASP A 26 -11.75 -7.71 20.21
CA ASP A 26 -11.08 -9.01 20.32
C ASP A 26 -9.55 -8.85 20.37
N ILE A 27 -8.98 -7.95 19.56
CA ILE A 27 -7.53 -7.63 19.61
C ILE A 27 -7.17 -6.98 20.94
N GLU A 28 -8.00 -6.06 21.44
CA GLU A 28 -7.77 -5.45 22.75
C GLU A 28 -7.75 -6.52 23.86
N LYS A 29 -8.65 -7.50 23.79
CA LYS A 29 -8.70 -8.63 24.71
C LYS A 29 -7.48 -9.53 24.57
N GLU A 30 -7.07 -9.87 23.36
CA GLU A 30 -5.86 -10.66 23.07
C GLU A 30 -4.60 -9.96 23.59
N TYR A 31 -4.49 -8.64 23.39
CA TYR A 31 -3.40 -7.84 23.94
C TYR A 31 -3.37 -7.94 25.46
N LYS A 32 -4.51 -7.69 26.13
CA LYS A 32 -4.60 -7.78 27.60
C LYS A 32 -4.20 -9.16 28.12
N ILE A 33 -4.57 -10.23 27.41
CA ILE A 33 -4.17 -11.62 27.72
C ILE A 33 -2.66 -11.82 27.52
N ALA A 34 -2.10 -11.32 26.42
CA ALA A 34 -0.66 -11.42 26.14
C ALA A 34 0.17 -10.70 27.20
N LEU A 35 -0.24 -9.49 27.62
CA LEU A 35 0.38 -8.77 28.73
C LEU A 35 0.25 -9.51 30.06
N GLU A 36 -0.88 -10.16 30.32
CA GLU A 36 -1.06 -10.97 31.53
C GLU A 36 -0.11 -12.17 31.54
N LYS A 37 0.05 -12.87 30.41
CA LYS A 37 1.00 -13.97 30.28
C LYS A 37 2.44 -13.49 30.48
N ALA A 38 2.83 -12.38 29.86
CA ALA A 38 4.15 -11.78 30.06
C ALA A 38 4.40 -11.43 31.53
N LYS A 39 3.42 -10.80 32.19
CA LYS A 39 3.45 -10.50 33.64
C LYS A 39 3.67 -11.76 34.47
N GLN A 40 2.92 -12.84 34.20
CA GLN A 40 3.04 -14.11 34.92
C GLN A 40 4.42 -14.75 34.72
N ASN A 41 4.94 -14.76 33.49
CA ASN A 41 6.26 -15.32 33.17
C ASN A 41 7.39 -14.53 33.86
N ILE A 42 7.33 -13.20 33.82
CA ILE A 42 8.30 -12.33 34.50
C ILE A 42 8.24 -12.52 36.01
N ASN A 43 7.04 -12.59 36.60
CA ASN A 43 6.87 -12.84 38.03
C ASN A 43 7.36 -14.23 38.44
N LYS A 44 7.19 -15.25 37.59
CA LYS A 44 7.71 -16.61 37.81
C LYS A 44 9.24 -16.60 37.84
N GLU A 45 9.88 -15.90 36.92
CA GLU A 45 11.34 -15.80 36.87
C GLU A 45 11.92 -14.97 38.02
N LEU A 46 11.27 -13.87 38.38
CA LEU A 46 11.55 -13.13 39.62
C LEU A 46 11.50 -14.05 40.85
N SER A 47 10.48 -14.91 40.92
CA SER A 47 10.31 -15.84 42.03
C SER A 47 11.36 -16.94 42.03
N ARG A 48 11.72 -17.49 40.87
CA ARG A 48 12.81 -18.48 40.72
C ARG A 48 14.14 -17.93 41.23
N ILE A 49 14.45 -16.68 40.87
CA ILE A 49 15.67 -16.00 41.34
C ILE A 49 15.59 -15.74 42.85
N GLY A 50 14.44 -15.35 43.40
CA GLY A 50 14.33 -15.05 44.83
C GLY A 50 14.23 -16.28 45.76
N THR A 51 13.75 -17.43 45.29
CA THR A 51 13.50 -18.60 46.17
C THR A 51 14.40 -19.79 45.87
N THR A 52 14.59 -20.15 44.60
CA THR A 52 15.42 -21.30 44.20
C THR A 52 16.90 -20.98 44.38
N TYR A 53 17.37 -19.82 43.90
CA TYR A 53 18.77 -19.41 44.06
C TYR A 53 19.18 -19.23 45.53
N MET A 54 18.32 -18.62 46.35
CA MET A 54 18.57 -18.44 47.79
C MET A 54 18.60 -19.76 48.55
N LYS A 55 17.70 -20.69 48.23
CA LYS A 55 17.59 -21.99 48.89
C LYS A 55 18.68 -22.97 48.45
N ASP A 56 19.03 -23.00 47.17
CA ASP A 56 20.03 -23.92 46.61
C ASP A 56 21.47 -23.54 46.98
N ASN A 57 21.70 -22.28 47.39
CA ASN A 57 23.02 -21.78 47.79
C ASN A 57 23.12 -21.41 49.28
N ASN A 58 22.10 -21.74 50.09
CA ASN A 58 22.04 -21.37 51.52
C ASN A 58 22.32 -19.87 51.80
N LEU A 59 21.87 -18.98 50.91
CA LEU A 59 22.20 -17.56 50.97
C LEU A 59 21.19 -16.78 51.81
N SER A 60 21.68 -15.83 52.61
CA SER A 60 20.81 -14.80 53.16
C SER A 60 20.30 -13.90 52.03
N TYR A 61 19.16 -13.22 52.25
CA TYR A 61 18.63 -12.26 51.27
C TYR A 61 19.66 -11.19 50.88
N HIS A 62 20.51 -10.78 51.83
CA HIS A 62 21.60 -9.83 51.62
C HIS A 62 22.74 -10.41 50.76
N ASP A 63 23.10 -11.69 50.93
CA ASP A 63 24.19 -12.33 50.18
C ASP A 63 23.76 -12.70 48.75
N ALA A 64 22.49 -13.09 48.58
CA ALA A 64 21.91 -13.26 47.25
C ALA A 64 21.90 -11.95 46.46
N LEU A 65 21.60 -10.81 47.10
CA LEU A 65 21.66 -9.49 46.47
C LEU A 65 23.09 -9.06 46.08
N LYS A 66 24.12 -9.48 46.83
CA LYS A 66 25.53 -9.26 46.44
C LYS A 66 25.91 -10.06 45.19
N LEU A 67 25.48 -11.31 45.11
CA LEU A 67 25.77 -12.19 43.97
C LEU A 67 24.97 -11.82 42.70
N LEU A 68 23.76 -11.27 42.85
CA LEU A 68 23.01 -10.67 41.73
C LEU A 68 23.72 -9.47 41.09
N LYS A 69 24.69 -8.86 41.81
CA LYS A 69 25.50 -7.71 41.38
C LYS A 69 26.94 -8.09 41.00
N GLY A 70 27.36 -9.34 41.19
CA GLY A 70 28.76 -9.78 41.03
C GLY A 70 29.03 -10.48 39.70
N ASP A 71 30.17 -10.18 39.08
CA ASP A 71 30.66 -10.74 37.80
C ASP A 71 31.05 -12.23 37.84
N GLU A 72 30.80 -12.93 38.94
CA GLU A 72 31.35 -14.27 39.15
C GLU A 72 30.42 -15.35 38.60
N TYR A 73 30.74 -15.89 37.41
CA TYR A 73 30.87 -17.34 37.12
C TYR A 73 31.21 -17.64 35.64
N LYS A 74 32.49 -17.91 35.34
CA LYS A 74 33.04 -19.21 34.85
C LYS A 74 34.41 -19.04 34.16
N VAL A 75 35.38 -19.82 34.64
CA VAL A 75 36.73 -19.93 34.10
C VAL A 75 36.71 -20.73 32.79
N TRP A 76 37.33 -20.17 31.75
CA TRP A 76 37.59 -20.84 30.48
C TRP A 76 38.48 -22.07 30.72
N LYS A 77 38.12 -23.24 30.17
CA LYS A 77 38.93 -24.46 30.32
C LYS A 77 40.15 -24.50 29.38
N LYS A 78 40.15 -23.67 28.33
CA LYS A 78 41.20 -23.43 27.33
C LYS A 78 41.11 -21.98 26.85
N ASP A 79 42.15 -21.45 26.22
CA ASP A 79 42.10 -20.10 25.66
C ASP A 79 41.06 -20.00 24.52
N LEU A 80 40.45 -18.82 24.33
CA LEU A 80 39.49 -18.59 23.24
C LEU A 80 40.10 -18.89 21.87
N HIS A 81 41.40 -18.64 21.72
CA HIS A 81 42.15 -18.97 20.51
C HIS A 81 42.12 -20.48 20.22
N ASP A 82 42.26 -21.32 21.25
CA ASP A 82 42.21 -22.77 21.10
C ASP A 82 40.82 -23.27 20.69
N TYR A 83 39.77 -22.68 21.26
CA TYR A 83 38.38 -22.96 20.87
C TYR A 83 38.09 -22.59 19.41
N MET A 84 38.58 -21.44 18.95
CA MET A 84 38.40 -20.99 17.57
C MET A 84 39.21 -21.83 16.58
N ASN A 85 40.41 -22.27 16.96
CA ASN A 85 41.21 -23.20 16.18
C ASN A 85 40.53 -24.56 16.03
N GLU A 86 39.95 -25.09 17.12
CA GLU A 86 39.19 -26.33 17.12
C GLU A 86 37.90 -26.22 16.28
N TYR A 87 37.18 -25.09 16.39
CA TYR A 87 36.03 -24.78 15.54
C TYR A 87 36.40 -24.72 14.05
N ASN A 88 37.45 -24.00 13.66
CA ASN A 88 37.88 -23.89 12.27
C ASN A 88 38.33 -25.23 11.67
N LYS A 89 38.88 -26.12 12.51
CA LYS A 89 39.23 -27.49 12.11
C LYS A 89 37.96 -28.33 11.90
N LEU A 90 37.03 -28.30 12.86
CA LEU A 90 35.77 -29.05 12.78
C LEU A 90 34.85 -28.55 11.66
N LEU A 91 34.89 -27.26 11.33
CA LEU A 91 34.06 -26.69 10.25
C LEU A 91 34.33 -27.36 8.89
N LYS A 92 35.56 -27.85 8.69
CA LYS A 92 35.99 -28.51 7.44
C LYS A 92 35.71 -30.01 7.43
N THR A 93 35.68 -30.67 8.60
CA THR A 93 35.66 -32.14 8.70
C THR A 93 34.38 -32.70 9.32
N ALA A 94 33.68 -31.93 10.14
CA ALA A 94 32.53 -32.34 10.93
C ALA A 94 31.60 -31.13 11.24
N PRO A 95 30.79 -30.66 10.26
CA PRO A 95 30.05 -29.40 10.36
C PRO A 95 29.01 -29.36 11.48
N LEU A 96 28.46 -30.52 11.88
CA LEU A 96 27.49 -30.65 12.97
C LEU A 96 28.16 -30.45 14.34
N GLU A 97 29.36 -30.96 14.51
CA GLU A 97 30.20 -30.82 15.69
C GLU A 97 30.75 -29.39 15.80
N ALA A 98 31.12 -28.77 14.68
CA ALA A 98 31.47 -27.35 14.63
C ALA A 98 30.33 -26.45 15.07
N LYS A 99 29.09 -26.75 14.65
CA LYS A 99 27.89 -26.01 15.07
C LYS A 99 27.60 -26.16 16.57
N LYS A 100 27.83 -27.34 17.15
CA LYS A 100 27.71 -27.58 18.59
C LYS A 100 28.78 -26.80 19.38
N LEU A 101 30.04 -26.81 18.91
CA LEU A 101 31.14 -26.10 19.54
C LEU A 101 30.95 -24.58 19.46
N TYR A 102 30.45 -24.06 18.34
CA TYR A 102 30.11 -22.64 18.18
C TYR A 102 29.01 -22.19 19.15
N LEU A 103 27.95 -22.99 19.28
CA LEU A 103 26.88 -22.72 20.25
C LEU A 103 27.39 -22.76 21.69
N GLU A 104 28.34 -23.65 22.00
CA GLU A 104 29.00 -23.70 23.30
C GLU A 104 29.85 -22.44 23.55
N ILE A 105 30.60 -21.96 22.56
CA ILE A 105 31.37 -20.70 22.62
C ILE A 105 30.44 -19.50 22.82
N GLU A 106 29.33 -19.39 22.08
CA GLU A 106 28.34 -18.32 22.28
C GLU A 106 27.68 -18.40 23.66
N THR A 107 27.35 -19.60 24.13
CA THR A 107 26.75 -19.82 25.44
C THR A 107 27.71 -19.48 26.58
N LEU A 108 29.01 -19.80 26.45
CA LEU A 108 30.05 -19.46 27.43
C LEU A 108 30.39 -17.98 27.40
N ALA A 109 30.43 -17.35 26.23
CA ALA A 109 30.65 -15.92 26.07
C ALA A 109 29.45 -15.07 26.53
N ALA A 110 28.23 -15.61 26.49
CA ALA A 110 27.04 -15.01 27.09
C ALA A 110 27.02 -15.21 28.61
N ARG A 111 27.34 -16.41 29.10
CA ARG A 111 27.37 -16.72 30.55
C ARG A 111 28.47 -16.02 31.33
N SER A 112 29.65 -15.80 30.74
CA SER A 112 30.76 -15.06 31.36
C SER A 112 30.52 -13.54 31.43
N ARG A 113 29.49 -13.02 30.74
CA ARG A 113 29.15 -11.59 30.69
C ARG A 113 27.79 -11.25 31.32
N MET A 114 26.92 -12.21 31.62
CA MET A 114 25.56 -11.95 32.11
C MET A 114 25.43 -12.21 33.61
N SER A 115 25.21 -11.15 34.39
CA SER A 115 24.69 -11.28 35.76
C SER A 115 23.28 -11.90 35.75
N HIS A 116 22.82 -12.47 36.85
CA HIS A 116 21.42 -12.92 37.00
C HIS A 116 20.41 -11.79 36.76
N LEU A 117 20.79 -10.54 37.03
CA LEU A 117 20.02 -9.34 36.70
C LEU A 117 19.92 -9.14 35.18
N ASP A 118 20.99 -9.37 34.42
CA ASP A 118 20.96 -9.25 32.96
C ASP A 118 20.17 -10.38 32.29
N SER A 119 20.21 -11.59 32.86
CA SER A 119 19.31 -12.68 32.45
C SER A 119 17.84 -12.29 32.64
N LEU A 120 17.50 -11.67 33.76
CA LEU A 120 16.13 -11.23 34.04
C LEU A 120 15.70 -10.08 33.12
N ARG A 121 16.60 -9.13 32.83
CA ARG A 121 16.35 -8.05 31.85
C ARG A 121 16.09 -8.61 30.45
N ALA A 122 16.90 -9.57 30.00
CA ALA A 122 16.71 -10.23 28.71
C ALA A 122 15.38 -11.00 28.63
N GLN A 123 14.93 -11.62 29.73
CA GLN A 123 13.63 -12.27 29.79
C GLN A 123 12.47 -11.27 29.73
N VAL A 124 12.57 -10.12 30.40
CA VAL A 124 11.58 -9.03 30.28
C VAL A 124 11.47 -8.58 28.81
N ASP A 125 12.61 -8.36 28.15
CA ASP A 125 12.65 -7.97 26.75
C ASP A 125 12.02 -9.06 25.85
N MET A 126 12.37 -10.33 26.06
CA MET A 126 11.83 -11.45 25.31
C MET A 126 10.31 -11.59 25.45
N GLU A 127 9.77 -11.47 26.66
CA GLU A 127 8.32 -11.59 26.89
C GLU A 127 7.54 -10.43 26.27
N LEU A 128 8.09 -9.21 26.27
CA LEU A 128 7.44 -8.04 25.66
C LEU A 128 7.61 -7.98 24.13
N ILE A 129 8.69 -8.53 23.58
CA ILE A 129 8.82 -8.75 22.12
C ILE A 129 7.72 -9.71 21.65
N LYS A 130 7.47 -10.82 22.35
CA LYS A 130 6.38 -11.76 22.01
C LYS A 130 5.02 -11.07 21.97
N VAL A 131 4.73 -10.20 22.94
CA VAL A 131 3.50 -9.40 22.97
C VAL A 131 3.42 -8.51 21.73
N SER A 132 4.50 -7.79 21.42
CA SER A 132 4.56 -6.85 20.29
C SER A 132 4.34 -7.55 18.95
N THR A 133 5.10 -8.62 18.68
CA THR A 133 5.02 -9.38 17.43
C THR A 133 3.64 -10.00 17.21
N GLY A 134 3.08 -10.61 18.26
CA GLY A 134 1.76 -11.26 18.16
C GLY A 134 0.62 -10.29 17.88
N ILE A 135 0.68 -9.08 18.44
CA ILE A 135 -0.35 -8.05 18.23
C ILE A 135 -0.17 -7.31 16.91
N ASP A 136 1.06 -6.99 16.51
CA ASP A 136 1.32 -6.21 15.30
C ASP A 136 0.72 -6.87 14.06
N GLU A 137 0.89 -8.18 13.89
CA GLU A 137 0.36 -8.92 12.76
C GLU A 137 -1.18 -8.95 12.74
N THR A 138 -1.80 -9.34 13.86
CA THR A 138 -3.26 -9.43 13.97
C THR A 138 -3.91 -8.06 13.78
N ALA A 139 -3.34 -7.02 14.41
CA ALA A 139 -3.88 -5.68 14.31
C ALA A 139 -3.72 -5.08 12.90
N LYS A 140 -2.59 -5.31 12.20
CA LYS A 140 -2.44 -4.92 10.78
C LYS A 140 -3.48 -5.56 9.88
N ASN A 141 -3.76 -6.85 10.08
CA ASN A 141 -4.77 -7.58 9.31
C ASN A 141 -6.18 -7.02 9.57
N THR A 142 -6.50 -6.71 10.82
CA THR A 142 -7.79 -6.11 11.18
C THR A 142 -7.94 -4.69 10.67
N LEU A 143 -6.91 -3.83 10.82
CA LEU A 143 -6.93 -2.47 10.27
C LEU A 143 -7.06 -2.49 8.73
N THR A 144 -6.40 -3.45 8.07
CA THR A 144 -6.56 -3.71 6.63
C THR A 144 -8.01 -4.06 6.28
N SER A 145 -8.68 -4.90 7.08
CA SER A 145 -10.09 -5.24 6.88
C SER A 145 -11.00 -4.04 7.12
N ILE A 146 -10.79 -3.30 8.22
CA ILE A 146 -11.56 -2.10 8.56
C ILE A 146 -11.47 -1.08 7.43
N TYR A 147 -10.26 -0.81 6.92
CA TYR A 147 -10.08 0.10 5.79
C TYR A 147 -10.87 -0.40 4.57
N ARG A 148 -10.67 -1.67 4.18
CA ARG A 148 -11.30 -2.25 2.97
C ARG A 148 -12.82 -2.18 3.05
N ASP A 149 -13.38 -2.61 4.17
CA ASP A 149 -14.83 -2.66 4.38
C ASP A 149 -15.41 -1.25 4.40
N THR A 150 -14.79 -0.33 5.15
CA THR A 150 -15.24 1.06 5.24
C THR A 150 -15.20 1.72 3.86
N TYR A 151 -14.10 1.60 3.13
CA TYR A 151 -13.95 2.15 1.80
C TYR A 151 -15.04 1.63 0.86
N THR A 152 -15.22 0.31 0.81
CA THR A 152 -16.21 -0.34 -0.06
C THR A 152 -17.64 0.10 0.30
N GLU A 153 -17.95 0.19 1.60
CA GLU A 153 -19.26 0.64 2.06
C GLU A 153 -19.50 2.12 1.74
N VAL A 154 -18.49 2.98 1.91
CA VAL A 154 -18.60 4.43 1.63
C VAL A 154 -18.77 4.67 0.13
N THR A 155 -17.94 4.07 -0.71
CA THR A 155 -18.03 4.26 -2.16
C THR A 155 -19.36 3.71 -2.69
N LYS A 156 -19.79 2.54 -2.21
CA LYS A 156 -21.08 1.96 -2.58
C LYS A 156 -22.25 2.87 -2.23
N ASP A 157 -22.24 3.48 -1.04
CA ASP A 157 -23.29 4.39 -0.61
C ASP A 157 -23.31 5.68 -1.45
N LEU A 158 -22.14 6.13 -1.90
CA LEU A 158 -21.96 7.27 -2.79
C LEU A 158 -22.26 6.93 -4.26
N GLY A 159 -22.60 5.67 -4.58
CA GLY A 159 -22.94 5.23 -5.93
C GLY A 159 -21.74 4.83 -6.80
N VAL A 160 -20.56 4.71 -6.20
CA VAL A 160 -19.32 4.29 -6.86
C VAL A 160 -18.96 2.86 -6.47
N ASN A 161 -18.80 1.99 -7.48
CA ASN A 161 -18.32 0.62 -7.26
C ASN A 161 -16.79 0.57 -7.37
N ALA A 162 -16.11 1.07 -6.34
CA ALA A 162 -14.66 1.01 -6.23
C ALA A 162 -14.22 -0.06 -5.21
N ILE A 163 -13.06 -0.67 -5.46
CA ILE A 163 -12.43 -1.64 -4.56
C ILE A 163 -11.17 -0.99 -3.99
N ALA A 164 -11.00 -1.06 -2.67
CA ALA A 164 -9.80 -0.54 -2.00
C ALA A 164 -8.55 -1.23 -2.55
N SER A 165 -7.61 -0.46 -3.09
CA SER A 165 -6.33 -1.00 -3.54
C SER A 165 -5.46 -1.41 -2.35
N ARG A 166 -4.66 -2.47 -2.51
CA ARG A 166 -3.75 -2.93 -1.45
C ARG A 166 -2.70 -1.86 -1.09
N ASP A 167 -2.34 -1.02 -2.06
CA ASP A 167 -1.35 0.03 -1.87
C ASP A 167 -1.93 1.23 -1.13
N LYS A 168 -3.20 1.61 -1.35
CA LYS A 168 -3.88 2.65 -0.55
C LYS A 168 -3.95 2.21 0.92
N ILE A 169 -4.33 0.95 1.17
CA ILE A 169 -4.34 0.37 2.52
C ILE A 169 -2.94 0.44 3.14
N LYS A 170 -1.93 -0.07 2.42
CA LYS A 170 -0.55 -0.08 2.91
C LYS A 170 -0.03 1.34 3.19
N ALA A 171 -0.29 2.28 2.29
CA ALA A 171 0.10 3.68 2.46
C ALA A 171 -0.52 4.30 3.71
N VAL A 172 -1.78 4.00 4.03
CA VAL A 172 -2.43 4.50 5.24
C VAL A 172 -1.84 3.88 6.51
N LEU A 173 -1.56 2.58 6.52
CA LEU A 173 -1.00 1.87 7.68
C LEU A 173 0.48 2.21 7.95
N ASP A 174 1.28 2.39 6.88
CA ASP A 174 2.71 2.67 6.98
C ASP A 174 2.99 4.19 7.18
N ARG A 175 1.98 5.05 7.03
CA ARG A 175 2.15 6.51 7.15
C ARG A 175 2.41 6.92 8.60
N PRO A 176 3.49 7.67 8.88
CA PRO A 176 3.77 8.21 10.21
C PRO A 176 2.93 9.46 10.50
N TRP A 177 1.61 9.31 10.55
CA TRP A 177 0.66 10.42 10.54
C TRP A 177 0.66 11.29 11.82
N SER A 178 1.20 10.76 12.92
CA SER A 178 1.45 11.52 14.16
C SER A 178 2.80 11.06 14.74
N GLY A 179 3.86 11.36 13.99
CA GLY A 179 5.27 11.15 14.34
C GLY A 179 5.80 9.71 14.19
N ALA A 180 4.93 8.71 14.11
CA ALA A 180 5.26 7.30 13.94
C ALA A 180 4.09 6.56 13.29
N ASN A 181 4.35 5.43 12.62
CA ASN A 181 3.30 4.54 12.14
C ASN A 181 2.75 3.64 13.28
N PHE A 182 1.72 2.87 12.98
CA PHE A 182 1.05 2.03 13.98
C PHE A 182 1.99 1.00 14.64
N SER A 183 2.79 0.31 13.84
CA SER A 183 3.75 -0.69 14.34
C SER A 183 4.77 -0.03 15.27
N GLU A 184 5.39 1.05 14.81
CA GLU A 184 6.37 1.80 15.60
C GLU A 184 5.80 2.25 16.95
N ARG A 185 4.52 2.61 17.02
CA ARG A 185 3.84 2.96 18.29
C ARG A 185 3.60 1.75 19.20
N ILE A 186 3.27 0.58 18.65
CA ILE A 186 3.19 -0.66 19.43
C ILE A 186 4.56 -0.94 20.06
N TRP A 187 5.61 -0.98 19.24
CA TRP A 187 6.99 -1.25 19.68
C TRP A 187 7.47 -0.22 20.70
N SER A 188 7.25 1.07 20.46
CA SER A 188 7.66 2.12 21.41
C SER A 188 6.95 2.00 22.76
N ASN A 189 5.66 1.63 22.79
CA ASN A 189 4.93 1.45 24.05
C ASN A 189 5.42 0.20 24.81
N THR A 190 5.69 -0.90 24.12
CA THR A 190 6.21 -2.12 24.76
C THR A 190 7.65 -1.95 25.22
N ASP A 191 8.48 -1.20 24.49
CA ASP A 191 9.83 -0.84 24.92
C ASP A 191 9.82 0.04 26.18
N LYS A 192 8.92 1.02 26.26
CA LYS A 192 8.74 1.85 27.47
C LYS A 192 8.30 1.01 28.67
N LEU A 193 7.39 0.07 28.46
CA LEU A 193 6.98 -0.88 29.51
C LEU A 193 8.17 -1.75 29.93
N ALA A 194 8.95 -2.28 28.98
CA ALA A 194 10.14 -3.08 29.26
C ALA A 194 11.15 -2.29 30.09
N GLN A 195 11.44 -1.05 29.69
CA GLN A 195 12.34 -0.17 30.41
C GLN A 195 11.84 0.11 31.83
N THR A 196 10.55 0.39 32.00
CA THR A 196 9.95 0.66 33.31
C THR A 196 10.01 -0.58 34.21
N VAL A 197 9.68 -1.76 33.69
CA VAL A 197 9.76 -3.03 34.44
C VAL A 197 11.21 -3.34 34.82
N LYS A 198 12.16 -3.18 33.89
CA LYS A 198 13.60 -3.34 34.18
C LYS A 198 14.07 -2.37 35.26
N GLN A 199 13.63 -1.11 35.24
CA GLN A 199 13.95 -0.12 36.26
C GLN A 199 13.38 -0.50 37.63
N GLU A 200 12.13 -0.95 37.71
CA GLU A 200 11.53 -1.41 38.98
C GLU A 200 12.30 -2.59 39.58
N ILE A 201 12.72 -3.54 38.74
CA ILE A 201 13.53 -4.68 39.16
C ILE A 201 14.89 -4.21 39.69
N VAL A 202 15.60 -3.35 38.95
CA VAL A 202 16.90 -2.80 39.35
C VAL A 202 16.78 -2.01 40.66
N ASN A 203 15.80 -1.11 40.75
CA ASN A 203 15.57 -0.29 41.94
C ASN A 203 15.20 -1.16 43.14
N GLY A 204 14.38 -2.18 42.94
CA GLY A 204 14.02 -3.12 44.01
C GLY A 204 15.23 -3.89 44.54
N ILE A 205 16.12 -4.34 43.65
CA ILE A 205 17.38 -5.00 44.00
C ILE A 205 18.35 -4.03 44.71
N ILE A 206 18.44 -2.78 44.26
CA ILE A 206 19.28 -1.76 44.92
C ILE A 206 18.76 -1.42 46.31
N GLN A 207 17.45 -1.26 46.46
CA GLN A 207 16.78 -0.90 47.71
C GLN A 207 16.65 -2.07 48.69
N GLY A 208 16.90 -3.31 48.26
CA GLY A 208 16.72 -4.51 49.08
C GLY A 208 15.27 -4.76 49.50
N ILE A 209 14.30 -4.38 48.66
CA ILE A 209 12.88 -4.63 48.96
C ILE A 209 12.53 -6.09 48.68
N ASN A 210 11.77 -6.71 49.59
CA ASN A 210 11.41 -8.12 49.48
C ASN A 210 10.70 -8.46 48.14
N LEU A 211 10.85 -9.73 47.72
CA LEU A 211 10.34 -10.24 46.45
C LEU A 211 8.82 -9.99 46.26
N GLN A 212 8.02 -10.14 47.32
CA GLN A 212 6.56 -9.92 47.23
C GLN A 212 6.24 -8.47 46.84
N THR A 213 6.96 -7.52 47.42
CA THR A 213 6.81 -6.08 47.13
C THR A 213 7.26 -5.77 45.70
N MET A 214 8.34 -6.39 45.24
CA MET A 214 8.85 -6.24 43.88
C MET A 214 7.87 -6.78 42.83
N THR A 215 7.35 -7.99 43.04
CA THR A 215 6.31 -8.61 42.20
C THR A 215 5.05 -7.76 42.12
N LYS A 216 4.65 -7.13 43.23
CA LYS A 216 3.51 -6.20 43.26
C LYS A 216 3.78 -4.97 42.40
N ARG A 217 4.91 -4.30 42.57
CA ARG A 217 5.29 -3.11 41.78
C ARG A 217 5.36 -3.41 40.29
N VAL A 218 5.99 -4.52 39.89
CA VAL A 218 6.02 -4.97 38.50
C VAL A 218 4.61 -5.20 37.98
N SER A 219 3.76 -5.88 38.75
CA SER A 219 2.36 -6.14 38.34
C SER A 219 1.56 -4.85 38.13
N GLU A 220 1.74 -3.83 38.98
CA GLU A 220 1.08 -2.52 38.83
C GLU A 220 1.48 -1.80 37.52
N ARG A 221 2.72 -1.96 37.04
CA ARG A 221 3.15 -1.43 35.74
C ARG A 221 2.39 -2.08 34.58
N PHE A 222 2.20 -3.40 34.62
CA PHE A 222 1.41 -4.12 33.63
C PHE A 222 -0.07 -3.72 33.66
N GLU A 223 -0.67 -3.54 34.85
CA GLU A 223 -2.07 -3.09 34.95
C GLU A 223 -2.27 -1.67 34.42
N THR A 224 -1.28 -0.79 34.62
CA THR A 224 -1.30 0.57 34.05
C THR A 224 -1.25 0.53 32.53
N ALA A 225 -0.34 -0.25 31.95
CA ALA A 225 -0.21 -0.40 30.50
C ALA A 225 -1.48 -0.95 29.85
N LYS A 226 -2.12 -1.97 30.46
CA LYS A 226 -3.38 -2.55 29.97
C LYS A 226 -4.53 -1.56 29.93
N LYS A 227 -4.66 -0.70 30.95
CA LYS A 227 -5.75 0.26 31.07
C LYS A 227 -5.57 1.45 30.13
N ASN A 228 -4.35 1.96 30.02
CA ASN A 228 -4.12 3.28 29.44
C ASN A 228 -3.52 3.27 28.04
N ASP A 229 -2.67 2.30 27.68
CA ASP A 229 -1.92 2.34 26.43
C ASP A 229 -2.55 1.50 25.33
N VAL A 230 -3.03 0.30 25.68
CA VAL A 230 -3.65 -0.62 24.71
C VAL A 230 -4.92 -0.02 24.11
N GLU A 231 -5.89 0.33 24.96
CA GLU A 231 -7.17 0.87 24.53
C GLU A 231 -6.98 2.19 23.78
N ARG A 232 -6.12 3.08 24.31
CA ARG A 232 -5.87 4.39 23.70
C ARG A 232 -5.27 4.26 22.31
N LEU A 233 -4.23 3.43 22.15
CA LEU A 233 -3.54 3.26 20.88
C LEU A 233 -4.47 2.62 19.85
N LEU A 234 -5.03 1.45 20.16
CA LEU A 234 -5.90 0.71 19.23
C LEU A 234 -7.10 1.55 18.79
N ARG A 235 -7.78 2.23 19.73
CA ARG A 235 -8.94 3.05 19.38
C ARG A 235 -8.59 4.24 18.49
N THR A 236 -7.43 4.86 18.71
CA THR A 236 -6.98 6.00 17.90
C THR A 236 -6.64 5.57 16.47
N GLU A 237 -6.02 4.41 16.31
CA GLU A 237 -5.58 3.89 15.02
C GLU A 237 -6.75 3.34 14.20
N VAL A 238 -7.74 2.75 14.85
CA VAL A 238 -9.02 2.37 14.22
C VAL A 238 -9.72 3.63 13.73
N ASN A 239 -9.85 4.66 14.56
CA ASN A 239 -10.52 5.90 14.14
C ASN A 239 -9.77 6.58 12.98
N TYR A 240 -8.44 6.63 13.02
CA TYR A 240 -7.62 7.12 11.90
C TYR A 240 -7.85 6.30 10.63
N THR A 241 -7.73 4.98 10.71
CA THR A 241 -7.87 4.10 9.54
C THR A 241 -9.26 4.18 8.92
N LEU A 242 -10.30 4.21 9.76
CA LEU A 242 -11.69 4.38 9.32
C LEU A 242 -11.89 5.73 8.61
N ASN A 243 -11.41 6.81 9.20
CA ASN A 243 -11.56 8.14 8.60
C ASN A 243 -10.73 8.29 7.32
N GLN A 244 -9.53 7.70 7.23
CA GLN A 244 -8.77 7.68 5.98
C GLN A 244 -9.48 6.88 4.89
N ALA A 245 -10.10 5.74 5.22
CA ALA A 245 -10.90 4.97 4.28
C ALA A 245 -12.13 5.77 3.79
N THR A 246 -12.80 6.48 4.69
CA THR A 246 -13.91 7.38 4.38
C THR A 246 -13.47 8.52 3.46
N LEU A 247 -12.33 9.16 3.78
CA LEU A 247 -11.75 10.22 2.96
C LEU A 247 -11.42 9.75 1.54
N ASP A 248 -10.75 8.60 1.43
CA ASP A 248 -10.40 8.07 0.11
C ASP A 248 -11.66 7.66 -0.67
N GLY A 249 -12.70 7.19 0.02
CA GLY A 249 -14.02 6.98 -0.58
C GLY A 249 -14.69 8.27 -1.06
N TYR A 250 -14.55 9.38 -0.33
CA TYR A 250 -15.05 10.69 -0.75
C TYR A 250 -14.34 11.21 -2.00
N LYS A 251 -13.00 11.10 -2.04
CA LYS A 251 -12.21 11.49 -3.21
C LYS A 251 -12.59 10.67 -4.43
N GLU A 252 -12.76 9.36 -4.25
CA GLU A 252 -13.19 8.45 -5.33
C GLU A 252 -14.59 8.80 -5.85
N ALA A 253 -15.46 9.30 -4.98
CA ALA A 253 -16.81 9.74 -5.34
C ALA A 253 -16.91 11.20 -5.81
N GLY A 254 -15.79 11.92 -5.94
CA GLY A 254 -15.79 13.31 -6.38
C GLY A 254 -16.42 14.28 -5.38
N ILE A 255 -16.50 13.92 -4.10
CA ILE A 255 -16.98 14.83 -3.05
C ILE A 255 -15.92 15.91 -2.83
N GLU A 256 -16.36 17.17 -2.71
CA GLU A 256 -15.46 18.30 -2.51
C GLU A 256 -15.45 18.83 -1.07
N LYS A 257 -16.56 18.67 -0.34
CA LYS A 257 -16.75 19.20 1.01
C LYS A 257 -17.28 18.13 1.95
N TYR A 258 -16.92 18.24 3.22
CA TYR A 258 -17.44 17.39 4.28
C TYR A 258 -17.82 18.25 5.49
N GLU A 259 -18.78 17.76 6.25
CA GLU A 259 -19.13 18.27 7.57
C GLU A 259 -18.42 17.40 8.62
N PHE A 260 -17.82 18.04 9.61
CA PHE A 260 -17.22 17.33 10.74
C PHE A 260 -18.33 16.91 11.72
N SER A 261 -18.39 15.62 12.04
CA SER A 261 -19.43 15.05 12.91
C SER A 261 -18.79 14.46 14.17
N ALA A 262 -19.09 15.05 15.32
CA ALA A 262 -18.66 14.54 16.62
C ALA A 262 -19.79 13.75 17.30
N THR A 263 -19.44 12.66 17.97
CA THR A 263 -20.36 11.98 18.87
C THR A 263 -20.60 12.84 20.11
N LEU A 264 -21.71 13.58 20.15
CA LEU A 264 -22.07 14.47 21.27
C LEU A 264 -22.64 13.67 22.45
N ASP A 265 -21.77 13.27 23.38
CA ASP A 265 -22.12 12.73 24.70
C ASP A 265 -21.28 13.35 25.84
N SER A 266 -21.45 12.86 27.07
CA SER A 266 -20.71 13.33 28.25
C SER A 266 -19.18 13.13 28.20
N ARG A 267 -18.66 12.42 27.19
CA ARG A 267 -17.23 12.15 26.96
C ARG A 267 -16.68 12.88 25.74
N THR A 268 -17.48 13.75 25.11
CA THR A 268 -17.03 14.59 23.98
C THR A 268 -15.99 15.57 24.48
N SER A 269 -14.88 15.70 23.76
CA SER A 269 -13.91 16.76 24.05
C SER A 269 -14.44 18.11 23.59
N GLN A 270 -13.97 19.17 24.23
CA GLN A 270 -14.31 20.54 23.81
C GLN A 270 -13.92 20.79 22.34
N ILE A 271 -12.73 20.35 21.93
CA ILE A 271 -12.23 20.48 20.54
C ILE A 271 -13.19 19.83 19.54
N CYS A 272 -13.64 18.60 19.81
CA CYS A 272 -14.58 17.91 18.93
C CYS A 272 -15.97 18.55 18.93
N SER A 273 -16.42 19.08 20.08
CA SER A 273 -17.70 19.77 20.19
C SER A 273 -17.72 21.09 19.41
N GLU A 274 -16.61 21.83 19.43
CA GLU A 274 -16.46 23.11 18.71
C GLU A 274 -16.42 22.92 17.19
N LEU A 275 -15.82 21.81 16.71
CA LEU A 275 -15.77 21.48 15.29
C LEU A 275 -17.05 20.81 14.77
N ASN A 276 -17.97 20.42 15.64
CA ASN A 276 -19.16 19.67 15.23
C ASN A 276 -20.10 20.53 14.37
N GLY A 277 -20.40 20.09 13.16
CA GLY A 277 -21.23 20.81 12.20
C GLY A 277 -20.45 21.75 11.27
N GLU A 278 -19.15 21.95 11.51
CA GLU A 278 -18.30 22.79 10.66
C GLU A 278 -18.03 22.11 9.31
N ILE A 279 -18.04 22.90 8.25
CA ILE A 279 -17.86 22.43 6.87
C ILE A 279 -16.45 22.77 6.38
N PHE A 280 -15.76 21.77 5.84
CA PHE A 280 -14.40 21.88 5.33
C PHE A 280 -14.28 21.33 3.91
N GLU A 281 -13.30 21.83 3.17
CA GLU A 281 -12.95 21.31 1.84
C GLU A 281 -12.01 20.10 1.96
N ILE A 282 -12.23 19.06 1.16
CA ILE A 282 -11.37 17.87 1.11
C ILE A 282 -9.93 18.22 0.72
N LYS A 283 -9.74 19.24 -0.11
CA LYS A 283 -8.41 19.73 -0.53
C LYS A 283 -7.59 20.35 0.61
N LYS A 284 -8.24 20.79 1.69
CA LYS A 284 -7.62 21.47 2.84
C LYS A 284 -7.54 20.58 4.09
N ILE A 285 -7.65 19.26 3.91
CA ILE A 285 -7.63 18.31 5.03
C ILE A 285 -6.26 18.29 5.71
N ALA A 286 -6.32 18.42 7.03
CA ALA A 286 -5.23 18.25 7.95
C ALA A 286 -5.72 17.42 9.15
N VAL A 287 -5.26 16.16 9.21
CA VAL A 287 -5.58 15.23 10.31
C VAL A 287 -5.12 15.83 11.64
N GLY A 288 -6.01 15.86 12.63
CA GLY A 288 -5.75 16.44 13.94
C GLY A 288 -6.01 17.95 14.05
N LEU A 289 -6.38 18.63 12.94
CA LEU A 289 -6.75 20.05 12.94
C LEU A 289 -8.19 20.27 12.47
N ASN A 290 -8.56 19.69 11.33
CA ASN A 290 -9.92 19.78 10.79
C ASN A 290 -10.46 18.43 10.29
N TYR A 291 -9.69 17.35 10.45
CA TYR A 291 -10.08 15.99 10.07
C TYR A 291 -9.75 14.99 11.20
N PRO A 292 -10.65 14.07 11.57
CA PRO A 292 -10.39 13.11 12.63
C PRO A 292 -9.20 12.16 12.35
N PRO A 293 -8.53 11.63 13.40
CA PRO A 293 -8.75 11.87 14.83
C PRO A 293 -8.15 13.19 15.32
N MET A 294 -8.87 13.88 16.21
CA MET A 294 -8.42 15.14 16.82
C MET A 294 -7.56 14.95 18.07
N HIS A 295 -7.76 13.83 18.77
CA HIS A 295 -7.10 13.53 20.04
C HIS A 295 -7.09 12.01 20.26
N PRO A 296 -6.31 11.50 21.24
CA PRO A 296 -6.39 10.09 21.60
C PRO A 296 -7.82 9.70 22.00
N ARG A 297 -8.26 8.51 21.60
CA ARG A 297 -9.65 8.02 21.81
C ARG A 297 -10.75 8.84 21.13
N CYS A 298 -10.42 9.61 20.08
CA CYS A 298 -11.41 10.32 19.28
C CYS A 298 -12.47 9.36 18.70
N ARG A 299 -13.71 9.84 18.62
CA ARG A 299 -14.88 9.15 18.05
C ARG A 299 -15.55 9.96 16.94
N SER A 300 -14.95 11.08 16.57
CA SER A 300 -15.46 11.89 15.48
C SER A 300 -15.29 11.17 14.13
N THR A 301 -16.19 11.51 13.24
CA THR A 301 -16.25 11.06 11.85
C THR A 301 -16.60 12.26 10.96
N THR A 302 -16.85 12.01 9.68
CA THR A 302 -17.23 13.04 8.72
C THR A 302 -18.47 12.63 7.93
N ILE A 303 -19.22 13.62 7.48
CA ILE A 303 -20.42 13.46 6.64
C ILE A 303 -20.12 14.13 5.29
N PRO A 304 -20.39 13.49 4.14
CA PRO A 304 -20.16 14.13 2.85
C PRO A 304 -21.22 15.22 2.61
N ILE A 305 -20.81 16.39 2.15
CA ILE A 305 -21.73 17.42 1.65
C ILE A 305 -21.92 17.17 0.15
N ILE A 306 -23.11 16.70 -0.21
CA ILE A 306 -23.50 16.42 -1.59
C ILE A 306 -24.39 17.57 -2.06
N ASP A 307 -23.92 18.36 -3.02
CA ASP A 307 -24.72 19.41 -3.64
C ASP A 307 -25.78 18.79 -4.56
N TYR A 308 -26.97 18.57 -3.99
CA TYR A 308 -28.11 18.00 -4.72
C TYR A 308 -28.59 18.92 -5.85
N GLU A 309 -28.42 20.25 -5.76
CA GLU A 309 -28.86 21.18 -6.81
C GLU A 309 -27.94 21.13 -8.03
N SER A 310 -26.62 21.03 -7.81
CA SER A 310 -25.63 20.85 -8.89
C SER A 310 -25.87 19.56 -9.69
N LEU A 311 -26.15 18.44 -9.01
CA LEU A 311 -26.46 17.15 -9.64
C LEU A 311 -27.79 17.17 -10.41
N ILE A 312 -28.80 17.88 -9.91
CA ILE A 312 -30.08 18.08 -10.61
C ILE A 312 -29.90 18.96 -11.85
N ASN A 313 -29.05 19.99 -11.78
CA ASN A 313 -28.76 20.85 -12.92
C ASN A 313 -27.92 20.15 -13.98
N GLN A 314 -26.92 19.35 -13.61
CA GLN A 314 -26.19 18.48 -14.56
C GLN A 314 -27.12 17.50 -15.27
N GLY A 315 -28.04 16.86 -14.53
CA GLY A 315 -29.06 16.00 -15.15
C GLY A 315 -30.04 16.74 -16.06
N ARG A 316 -30.30 18.04 -15.82
CA ARG A 316 -31.17 18.88 -16.68
C ARG A 316 -30.45 19.38 -17.93
N GLU A 317 -29.17 19.70 -17.84
CA GLU A 317 -28.32 20.09 -18.98
C GLU A 317 -28.12 18.90 -19.93
N GLU A 318 -27.88 17.70 -19.42
CA GLU A 318 -27.75 16.47 -20.22
C GLU A 318 -29.05 16.03 -20.93
N ILE A 319 -30.21 16.45 -20.41
CA ILE A 319 -31.52 16.25 -21.05
C ILE A 319 -31.77 17.34 -22.10
N ARG A 320 -31.39 18.60 -21.83
CA ARG A 320 -31.51 19.70 -22.80
C ARG A 320 -30.59 19.52 -24.01
N GLU A 321 -29.39 18.98 -23.82
CA GLU A 321 -28.46 18.68 -24.94
C GLU A 321 -28.95 17.55 -25.86
N LYS A 322 -29.88 16.70 -25.40
CA LYS A 322 -30.53 15.67 -26.24
C LYS A 322 -31.73 16.17 -27.03
N ASP A 323 -32.31 17.31 -26.63
CA ASP A 323 -33.53 17.87 -27.24
C ASP A 323 -33.27 19.07 -28.17
N ILE A 324 -32.03 19.61 -28.21
CA ILE A 324 -31.64 20.70 -29.13
C ILE A 324 -30.73 20.12 -30.23
N GLY A 325 -31.29 19.17 -30.95
CA GLY A 325 -30.71 18.57 -32.16
C GLY A 325 -31.59 18.77 -33.37
N ASP A 326 -32.37 19.85 -33.45
CA ASP A 326 -32.99 20.29 -34.70
C ASP A 326 -33.33 21.79 -34.67
N ASN A 327 -32.99 22.46 -35.77
CA ASN A 327 -33.28 23.85 -36.16
C ASN A 327 -32.46 25.02 -35.57
N ASP A 328 -31.56 25.44 -36.47
CA ASP A 328 -31.49 26.77 -37.08
C ASP A 328 -30.33 27.73 -36.77
N LYS A 329 -29.78 28.18 -37.90
CA LYS A 329 -28.67 29.10 -38.11
C LYS A 329 -28.98 30.53 -37.66
N LYS A 330 -27.90 31.20 -37.24
CA LYS A 330 -27.48 32.61 -37.48
C LYS A 330 -27.38 33.39 -36.18
N ALA A 331 -26.51 34.38 -36.03
CA ALA A 331 -25.24 34.77 -36.63
C ALA A 331 -24.83 36.01 -35.80
N LEU A 332 -23.54 36.36 -35.87
CA LEU A 332 -22.96 37.69 -35.56
C LEU A 332 -22.88 38.03 -34.06
N THR A 333 -21.81 38.61 -33.50
CA THR A 333 -20.60 39.27 -34.03
C THR A 333 -19.72 39.64 -32.84
N ASP A 334 -18.40 39.66 -33.09
CA ASP A 334 -17.39 40.70 -32.78
C ASP A 334 -17.48 41.44 -31.43
N ASN A 335 -16.44 41.81 -30.69
CA ASN A 335 -14.99 42.03 -30.81
C ASN A 335 -14.58 42.21 -29.31
N GLU A 336 -13.36 42.15 -28.78
CA GLU A 336 -12.05 42.49 -29.27
C GLU A 336 -11.02 42.07 -28.19
N ASN A 337 -9.80 41.87 -28.64
CA ASN A 337 -8.61 41.50 -27.87
C ASN A 337 -8.25 42.51 -26.74
N SER A 338 -7.60 42.04 -25.68
CA SER A 338 -6.13 42.04 -25.62
C SER A 338 -5.54 41.75 -24.23
N SER A 339 -4.38 41.08 -24.24
CA SER A 339 -3.25 41.28 -23.32
C SER A 339 -3.22 40.57 -21.97
N ILE A 340 -2.73 39.33 -22.07
CA ILE A 340 -1.78 38.64 -21.17
C ILE A 340 -0.91 39.60 -20.33
N ASN A 341 -0.75 39.28 -19.03
CA ASN A 341 0.56 39.34 -18.38
C ASN A 341 0.80 38.19 -17.38
N LYS A 342 1.93 37.51 -17.66
CA LYS A 342 2.67 36.41 -17.02
C LYS A 342 2.70 36.36 -15.48
N GLU A 343 2.50 35.17 -14.91
CA GLU A 343 3.53 34.21 -14.41
C GLU A 343 4.39 34.73 -13.24
N SER A 344 4.30 34.03 -12.11
CA SER A 344 5.46 33.68 -11.29
C SER A 344 5.47 32.16 -11.09
N LYS A 345 6.40 31.48 -11.78
CA LYS A 345 6.81 30.10 -11.53
C LYS A 345 7.68 30.07 -10.26
N GLU A 346 7.55 29.01 -9.46
CA GLU A 346 8.65 28.07 -9.17
C GLU A 346 8.11 26.77 -8.53
N PRO A 347 8.87 25.67 -8.57
CA PRO A 347 8.35 24.33 -8.88
C PRO A 347 8.14 23.45 -7.65
N ILE A 348 7.30 22.43 -7.79
CA ILE A 348 7.35 21.25 -6.90
C ILE A 348 7.55 20.01 -7.78
N PRO A 349 8.79 19.51 -7.96
CA PRO A 349 9.00 18.17 -8.48
C PRO A 349 8.97 17.17 -7.32
N ASN A 350 7.97 16.27 -7.32
CA ASN A 350 8.15 14.86 -6.97
C ASN A 350 6.94 14.04 -7.43
N THR A 351 7.07 13.57 -8.68
CA THR A 351 6.35 12.48 -9.35
C THR A 351 6.30 11.20 -8.49
N PHE A 352 5.10 10.72 -8.14
CA PHE A 352 4.88 9.49 -7.33
C PHE A 352 4.38 8.28 -8.13
N THR A 353 4.28 8.38 -9.46
CA THR A 353 3.87 7.30 -10.35
C THR A 353 5.12 6.68 -10.97
N MET A 354 5.25 5.35 -10.87
CA MET A 354 6.43 4.51 -11.21
C MET A 354 7.39 4.13 -10.06
N ALA A 355 6.92 4.15 -8.81
CA ALA A 355 7.67 3.58 -7.69
C ALA A 355 8.11 2.13 -7.95
N TRP A 356 7.34 1.33 -8.72
CA TRP A 356 7.76 -0.02 -9.14
C TRP A 356 9.05 0.00 -9.98
N ALA A 357 9.16 0.89 -10.98
CA ALA A 357 10.33 0.96 -11.85
C ALA A 357 11.57 1.39 -11.05
N GLN A 358 11.37 2.34 -10.13
CA GLN A 358 12.42 2.88 -9.27
C GLN A 358 12.86 1.86 -8.21
N ASN A 359 11.92 1.18 -7.55
CA ASN A 359 12.20 0.17 -6.54
C ASN A 359 12.92 -1.05 -7.15
N ASP A 360 12.52 -1.46 -8.35
CA ASP A 360 13.13 -2.58 -9.07
C ASP A 360 14.38 -2.16 -9.87
N LYS A 361 14.80 -0.88 -9.74
CA LYS A 361 16.01 -0.31 -10.33
C LYS A 361 16.09 -0.47 -11.85
N VAL A 362 14.96 -0.30 -12.54
CA VAL A 362 14.92 -0.28 -14.01
C VAL A 362 15.73 0.91 -14.52
N GLU A 363 16.64 0.65 -15.46
CA GLU A 363 17.44 1.70 -16.08
C GLU A 363 16.53 2.74 -16.76
N TYR A 364 16.77 4.02 -16.52
CA TYR A 364 16.01 5.10 -17.13
C TYR A 364 16.80 5.74 -18.27
N ASN A 365 16.25 5.70 -19.48
CA ASN A 365 16.81 6.34 -20.67
C ASN A 365 15.90 7.49 -21.11
N GLU A 366 16.36 8.72 -20.91
CA GLU A 366 15.57 9.91 -21.27
C GLU A 366 15.09 9.88 -22.72
N VAL A 367 13.85 10.30 -22.91
CA VAL A 367 13.17 10.32 -24.20
C VAL A 367 13.25 11.71 -24.82
N ARG A 368 13.69 11.79 -26.08
CA ARG A 368 13.86 13.06 -26.80
C ARG A 368 12.62 13.37 -27.66
N LYS A 369 12.41 14.63 -28.02
CA LYS A 369 11.42 14.99 -29.04
C LYS A 369 11.91 14.59 -30.43
N LEU A 370 11.01 14.11 -31.28
CA LEU A 370 11.29 13.82 -32.68
C LEU A 370 11.55 15.13 -33.44
N GLN A 371 12.59 15.13 -34.28
CA GLN A 371 12.91 16.27 -35.16
C GLN A 371 11.84 16.51 -36.22
N LYS A 372 11.13 15.45 -36.61
CA LYS A 372 10.01 15.49 -37.56
C LYS A 372 8.94 14.50 -37.12
N LYS A 373 7.66 14.89 -37.23
CA LYS A 373 6.53 13.99 -37.00
C LYS A 373 6.61 12.80 -37.98
N LEU A 374 6.56 11.58 -37.43
CA LEU A 374 6.58 10.35 -38.21
C LEU A 374 5.18 9.97 -38.67
N THR A 375 5.07 9.37 -39.87
CA THR A 375 3.83 8.70 -40.29
C THR A 375 3.67 7.36 -39.58
N THR A 376 2.46 6.81 -39.55
CA THR A 376 2.17 5.50 -38.96
C THR A 376 3.09 4.41 -39.55
N GLU A 377 3.30 4.39 -40.86
CA GLU A 377 4.18 3.42 -41.53
C GLU A 377 5.65 3.58 -41.10
N GLN A 378 6.09 4.82 -40.90
CA GLN A 378 7.45 5.10 -40.40
C GLN A 378 7.62 4.63 -38.96
N ILE A 379 6.61 4.82 -38.10
CA ILE A 379 6.63 4.32 -36.71
C ILE A 379 6.64 2.79 -36.72
N ILE A 380 5.81 2.14 -37.54
CA ILE A 380 5.77 0.68 -37.68
C ILE A 380 7.13 0.15 -38.14
N LYS A 381 7.74 0.75 -39.17
CA LYS A 381 9.06 0.34 -39.64
C LYS A 381 10.16 0.54 -38.60
N LYS A 382 10.05 1.59 -37.78
CA LYS A 382 11.01 1.91 -36.73
C LYS A 382 10.92 0.92 -35.56
N LEU A 383 9.71 0.62 -35.11
CA LEU A 383 9.47 -0.21 -33.93
C LEU A 383 9.43 -1.70 -34.26
N GLY A 384 8.81 -2.10 -35.38
CA GLY A 384 8.57 -3.50 -35.72
C GLY A 384 9.82 -4.38 -35.78
N GLY A 385 9.63 -5.66 -35.44
CA GLY A 385 10.64 -6.72 -35.56
C GLY A 385 10.29 -7.94 -34.70
N GLY A 386 10.89 -9.09 -35.00
CA GLY A 386 10.65 -10.34 -34.27
C GLY A 386 11.01 -10.21 -32.79
N ASP A 387 10.06 -10.43 -31.88
CA ASP A 387 10.27 -10.28 -30.43
C ASP A 387 11.10 -11.42 -29.83
N GLN A 388 12.22 -11.07 -29.18
CA GLN A 388 13.07 -12.01 -28.43
C GLN A 388 12.94 -11.84 -26.90
N THR A 389 12.13 -10.90 -26.40
CA THR A 389 11.97 -10.58 -24.97
C THR A 389 10.93 -11.42 -24.22
N LYS A 390 10.12 -12.22 -24.94
CA LYS A 390 9.02 -13.05 -24.40
C LYS A 390 7.91 -12.26 -23.67
N GLY A 391 7.69 -10.97 -23.99
CA GLY A 391 6.66 -10.19 -23.30
C GLY A 391 6.54 -8.70 -23.64
N SER A 392 7.25 -8.18 -24.64
CA SER A 392 7.32 -6.73 -24.93
C SER A 392 6.04 -6.10 -25.49
N CYS A 393 4.96 -6.85 -25.69
CA CYS A 393 3.78 -6.37 -26.42
C CYS A 393 3.21 -5.04 -25.88
N SER A 394 3.09 -4.92 -24.56
CA SER A 394 2.59 -3.72 -23.87
C SER A 394 3.58 -2.55 -23.96
N SER A 395 4.85 -2.76 -23.61
CA SER A 395 5.89 -1.72 -23.70
C SER A 395 6.09 -1.24 -25.15
N LEU A 396 5.94 -2.13 -26.12
CA LEU A 396 6.08 -1.82 -27.54
C LEU A 396 4.89 -1.00 -28.04
N ALA A 397 3.69 -1.29 -27.55
CA ALA A 397 2.52 -0.46 -27.80
C ALA A 397 2.69 0.93 -27.14
N PHE A 398 3.23 1.03 -25.92
CA PHE A 398 3.54 2.34 -25.32
C PHE A 398 4.63 3.11 -26.08
N ALA A 399 5.65 2.42 -26.63
CA ALA A 399 6.63 3.05 -27.51
C ALA A 399 5.99 3.60 -28.80
N TYR A 400 5.00 2.90 -29.36
CA TYR A 400 4.21 3.41 -30.48
C TYR A 400 3.46 4.70 -30.09
N ILE A 401 2.80 4.73 -28.94
CA ILE A 401 2.12 5.92 -28.42
C ILE A 401 3.10 7.09 -28.25
N GLY A 402 4.29 6.83 -27.69
CA GLY A 402 5.35 7.83 -27.57
C GLY A 402 5.72 8.46 -28.92
N ASN A 403 5.99 7.63 -29.94
CA ASN A 403 6.30 8.12 -31.29
C ASN A 403 5.14 8.86 -31.95
N ARG A 404 3.91 8.39 -31.74
CA ARG A 404 2.70 9.05 -32.23
C ARG A 404 2.53 10.45 -31.63
N ASN A 405 2.89 10.60 -30.35
CA ASN A 405 2.85 11.84 -29.58
C ASN A 405 4.12 12.70 -29.71
N GLY A 406 5.02 12.37 -30.66
CA GLY A 406 6.16 13.23 -31.02
C GLY A 406 7.45 12.94 -30.25
N TYR A 407 7.55 11.79 -29.57
CA TYR A 407 8.70 11.39 -28.79
C TYR A 407 9.50 10.26 -29.45
N ASP A 408 10.82 10.34 -29.40
CA ASP A 408 11.74 9.36 -29.96
C ASP A 408 11.97 8.24 -28.94
N VAL A 409 11.16 7.19 -29.04
CA VAL A 409 11.18 6.02 -28.15
C VAL A 409 11.42 4.75 -28.97
N LEU A 410 12.25 3.86 -28.44
CA LEU A 410 12.44 2.48 -28.92
C LEU A 410 12.22 1.51 -27.76
N ASP A 411 11.81 0.27 -28.03
CA ASP A 411 11.61 -0.76 -26.99
C ASP A 411 12.34 -2.08 -27.35
N PHE A 412 11.93 -3.23 -26.80
CA PHE A 412 12.64 -4.53 -26.75
C PHE A 412 13.76 -4.59 -25.70
N ARG A 413 13.60 -3.87 -24.58
CA ARG A 413 14.62 -3.81 -23.53
C ARG A 413 14.92 -5.14 -22.84
N GLY A 414 13.93 -6.04 -22.77
CA GLY A 414 14.04 -7.30 -22.04
C GLY A 414 14.12 -7.11 -20.52
N GLY A 415 14.32 -8.21 -19.80
CA GLY A 415 14.55 -8.21 -18.35
C GLY A 415 13.40 -7.63 -17.53
N ILE A 416 13.75 -7.02 -16.39
CA ILE A 416 12.82 -6.44 -15.40
C ILE A 416 11.87 -5.42 -16.05
N SER A 417 12.36 -4.61 -16.99
CA SER A 417 11.52 -3.68 -17.75
C SER A 417 10.36 -4.42 -18.42
N THR A 418 10.65 -5.46 -19.21
CA THR A 418 9.61 -6.22 -19.90
C THR A 418 8.63 -6.90 -18.93
N GLU A 419 9.10 -7.45 -17.82
CA GLU A 419 8.23 -8.09 -16.81
C GLU A 419 7.22 -7.12 -16.19
N ILE A 420 7.71 -5.94 -15.82
CA ILE A 420 6.93 -4.88 -15.22
C ILE A 420 5.86 -4.36 -16.20
N PHE A 421 6.25 -4.08 -17.45
CA PHE A 421 5.31 -3.55 -18.45
C PHE A 421 4.36 -4.61 -19.00
N ALA A 422 4.67 -5.91 -18.86
CA ALA A 422 3.77 -7.01 -19.19
C ALA A 422 2.73 -7.30 -18.10
N THR A 423 2.89 -6.75 -16.90
CA THR A 423 2.00 -7.03 -15.76
C THR A 423 0.70 -6.22 -15.87
N THR A 424 -0.45 -6.90 -15.98
CA THR A 424 -1.79 -6.26 -16.08
C THR A 424 -2.05 -5.24 -14.97
N ARG A 425 -1.56 -5.47 -13.75
CA ARG A 425 -1.67 -4.50 -12.64
C ARG A 425 -1.03 -3.16 -13.00
N ASN A 426 0.20 -3.18 -13.49
CA ASN A 426 0.95 -1.98 -13.84
C ASN A 426 0.31 -1.29 -15.05
N ILE A 427 -0.21 -2.06 -16.02
CA ILE A 427 -0.96 -1.52 -17.17
C ILE A 427 -2.22 -0.78 -16.69
N VAL A 428 -2.93 -1.31 -15.68
CA VAL A 428 -4.07 -0.61 -15.06
C VAL A 428 -3.62 0.66 -14.33
N GLU A 429 -2.46 0.67 -13.65
CA GLU A 429 -1.91 1.90 -13.06
C GLU A 429 -1.60 2.95 -14.14
N ILE A 430 -1.02 2.54 -15.28
CA ILE A 430 -0.76 3.43 -16.43
C ILE A 430 -2.06 3.99 -16.99
N ALA A 431 -3.10 3.15 -17.12
CA ALA A 431 -4.40 3.58 -17.60
C ALA A 431 -5.08 4.65 -16.71
N ASN A 432 -4.65 4.77 -15.44
CA ASN A 432 -5.20 5.71 -14.47
C ASN A 432 -4.27 6.92 -14.19
N LEU A 433 -3.24 7.13 -15.02
CA LEU A 433 -2.42 8.34 -14.90
C LEU A 433 -3.24 9.59 -15.23
N ASP A 434 -2.91 10.69 -14.56
CA ASP A 434 -3.53 11.98 -14.79
C ASP A 434 -3.41 12.38 -16.27
N GLY A 435 -4.54 12.80 -16.85
CA GLY A 435 -4.64 13.19 -18.25
C GLY A 435 -4.82 12.04 -19.25
N ILE A 436 -4.82 10.78 -18.82
CA ILE A 436 -5.10 9.62 -19.68
C ILE A 436 -6.58 9.26 -19.64
N GLU A 437 -7.20 9.18 -20.81
CA GLU A 437 -8.56 8.67 -20.97
C GLU A 437 -8.52 7.15 -21.20
N SER A 438 -9.15 6.38 -20.32
CA SER A 438 -9.14 4.92 -20.40
C SER A 438 -10.45 4.27 -19.94
N LYS A 439 -10.62 2.99 -20.28
CA LYS A 439 -11.68 2.09 -19.80
C LYS A 439 -11.06 0.79 -19.33
N VAL A 440 -11.38 0.36 -18.11
CA VAL A 440 -10.94 -0.92 -17.56
C VAL A 440 -12.15 -1.78 -17.24
N ILE A 441 -12.24 -2.95 -17.87
CA ILE A 441 -13.35 -3.90 -17.70
C ILE A 441 -12.84 -5.18 -17.06
N LYS A 442 -13.44 -5.58 -15.95
CA LYS A 442 -13.15 -6.84 -15.26
C LYS A 442 -14.22 -7.86 -15.58
N ARG A 443 -13.84 -8.97 -16.23
CA ARG A 443 -14.73 -10.11 -16.49
C ARG A 443 -13.94 -11.41 -16.45
N ALA A 444 -14.62 -12.51 -16.13
CA ALA A 444 -14.04 -13.85 -16.27
C ALA A 444 -13.87 -14.28 -17.74
N ASN A 445 -14.61 -13.65 -18.67
CA ASN A 445 -14.62 -13.98 -20.09
C ASN A 445 -14.07 -12.80 -20.90
N ASP A 446 -12.89 -12.97 -21.49
CA ASP A 446 -12.21 -11.91 -22.24
C ASP A 446 -13.00 -11.51 -23.48
N TYR A 447 -13.62 -12.45 -24.19
CA TYR A 447 -14.40 -12.13 -25.39
C TYR A 447 -15.58 -11.20 -25.08
N LYS A 448 -16.20 -11.36 -23.90
CA LYS A 448 -17.25 -10.43 -23.44
C LYS A 448 -16.66 -9.07 -23.08
N ALA A 449 -15.51 -9.03 -22.43
CA ALA A 449 -14.83 -7.78 -22.08
C ALA A 449 -14.41 -7.01 -23.32
N VAL A 450 -13.78 -7.67 -24.30
CA VAL A 450 -13.36 -7.05 -25.56
C VAL A 450 -14.56 -6.52 -26.34
N LYS A 451 -15.66 -7.27 -26.44
CA LYS A 451 -16.87 -6.78 -27.11
C LYS A 451 -17.39 -5.48 -26.50
N GLU A 452 -17.32 -5.36 -25.17
CA GLU A 452 -17.72 -4.15 -24.46
C GLU A 452 -16.71 -3.02 -24.64
N LEU A 453 -15.40 -3.29 -24.54
CA LEU A 453 -14.36 -2.29 -24.80
C LEU A 453 -14.46 -1.72 -26.22
N LEU A 454 -14.74 -2.56 -27.21
CA LEU A 454 -14.88 -2.14 -28.61
C LEU A 454 -16.07 -1.20 -28.86
N THR A 455 -17.04 -1.08 -27.94
CA THR A 455 -18.11 -0.08 -28.09
C THR A 455 -17.65 1.34 -27.80
N PHE A 456 -16.50 1.50 -27.13
CA PHE A 456 -15.89 2.81 -26.84
C PHE A 456 -14.88 3.26 -27.91
N VAL A 457 -14.63 2.43 -28.92
CA VAL A 457 -13.66 2.74 -29.98
C VAL A 457 -14.33 3.57 -31.08
N GLU A 458 -13.93 4.83 -31.17
CA GLU A 458 -14.39 5.76 -32.19
C GLU A 458 -13.67 5.56 -33.54
N GLU A 459 -14.29 6.00 -34.63
CA GLU A 459 -13.67 6.01 -35.95
C GLU A 459 -12.50 7.00 -36.01
N LYS A 460 -11.45 6.64 -36.75
CA LYS A 460 -10.23 7.45 -36.96
C LYS A 460 -9.38 7.72 -35.70
N LYS A 461 -9.76 7.18 -34.53
CA LYS A 461 -8.93 7.14 -33.33
C LYS A 461 -8.19 5.81 -33.20
N GLU A 462 -7.08 5.83 -32.48
CA GLU A 462 -6.28 4.66 -32.12
C GLU A 462 -6.33 4.47 -30.61
N TYR A 463 -6.40 3.23 -30.16
CA TYR A 463 -6.50 2.89 -28.74
C TYR A 463 -5.50 1.79 -28.41
N TYR A 464 -4.83 1.88 -27.27
CA TYR A 464 -4.15 0.72 -26.71
C TYR A 464 -5.18 -0.24 -26.12
N LEU A 465 -5.05 -1.53 -26.39
CA LEU A 465 -5.88 -2.61 -25.85
C LEU A 465 -4.97 -3.66 -25.19
N GLU A 466 -5.21 -3.99 -23.92
CA GLU A 466 -4.70 -5.19 -23.25
C GLU A 466 -5.85 -6.16 -22.96
N THR A 467 -5.71 -7.40 -23.41
CA THR A 467 -6.66 -8.50 -23.17
C THR A 467 -5.98 -9.85 -23.33
N GLY A 468 -6.47 -10.87 -22.64
CA GLY A 468 -5.88 -12.20 -22.70
C GLY A 468 -4.43 -12.18 -22.22
N LYS A 469 -3.46 -12.45 -23.07
CA LYS A 469 -2.01 -12.44 -22.79
C LYS A 469 -1.25 -11.45 -23.68
N HIS A 470 -1.96 -10.53 -24.33
CA HIS A 470 -1.39 -9.63 -25.32
C HIS A 470 -1.89 -8.19 -25.16
N ALA A 471 -1.06 -7.25 -25.59
CA ALA A 471 -1.39 -5.84 -25.65
C ALA A 471 -0.90 -5.22 -26.96
N THR A 472 -1.71 -4.35 -27.55
CA THR A 472 -1.42 -3.74 -28.86
C THR A 472 -2.28 -2.50 -29.08
N ILE A 473 -1.98 -1.74 -30.14
CA ILE A 473 -2.84 -0.67 -30.62
C ILE A 473 -3.94 -1.26 -31.50
N ILE A 474 -5.17 -0.81 -31.30
CA ILE A 474 -6.33 -1.13 -32.12
C ILE A 474 -6.94 0.13 -32.70
N ARG A 475 -7.70 -0.03 -33.79
CA ARG A 475 -8.50 1.04 -34.38
C ARG A 475 -9.71 0.47 -35.11
N ARG A 476 -10.66 1.35 -35.44
CA ARG A 476 -11.78 1.03 -36.32
C ARG A 476 -11.47 1.50 -37.75
N GLY A 477 -11.20 0.55 -38.65
CA GLY A 477 -11.02 0.80 -40.08
C GLY A 477 -12.30 0.59 -40.88
N ASN A 478 -12.23 0.83 -42.19
CA ASN A 478 -13.39 0.74 -43.10
C ASN A 478 -13.99 -0.68 -43.18
N ARG A 479 -13.22 -1.71 -42.81
CA ARG A 479 -13.63 -3.13 -42.88
C ARG A 479 -13.84 -3.77 -41.50
N GLY A 480 -13.92 -2.95 -40.45
CA GLY A 480 -14.07 -3.40 -39.06
C GLY A 480 -12.86 -3.05 -38.19
N PHE A 481 -12.72 -3.75 -37.06
CA PHE A 481 -11.62 -3.51 -36.13
C PHE A 481 -10.30 -4.11 -36.62
N GLU A 482 -9.22 -3.38 -36.38
CA GLU A 482 -7.86 -3.76 -36.72
C GLU A 482 -6.98 -3.68 -35.47
N TYR A 483 -5.96 -4.54 -35.36
CA TYR A 483 -4.91 -4.48 -34.34
C TYR A 483 -3.54 -4.32 -34.99
N LEU A 484 -2.59 -3.73 -34.27
CA LEU A 484 -1.26 -3.42 -34.77
C LEU A 484 -0.26 -4.52 -34.43
N GLU A 485 0.18 -5.31 -35.41
CA GLU A 485 1.27 -6.26 -35.20
C GLU A 485 2.62 -5.55 -35.33
N LEU A 486 3.45 -5.63 -34.29
CA LEU A 486 4.81 -5.07 -34.25
C LEU A 486 5.88 -6.11 -33.87
N GLN A 487 5.47 -7.32 -33.48
CA GLN A 487 6.36 -8.37 -32.98
C GLN A 487 6.61 -9.46 -34.04
N SER A 488 6.12 -9.26 -35.27
CA SER A 488 6.39 -10.16 -36.39
C SER A 488 7.77 -9.86 -36.98
N GLU A 489 8.45 -10.88 -37.45
CA GLU A 489 9.72 -10.72 -38.17
C GLU A 489 9.52 -9.99 -39.50
N THR A 490 8.45 -10.33 -40.24
CA THR A 490 8.23 -9.88 -41.62
C THR A 490 6.87 -9.20 -41.85
N GLU A 491 5.87 -9.49 -41.03
CA GLU A 491 4.49 -9.05 -41.26
C GLU A 491 4.00 -8.05 -40.21
N ASN A 492 4.69 -6.92 -40.07
CA ASN A 492 4.28 -5.85 -39.16
C ASN A 492 3.28 -4.89 -39.82
N GLY A 493 2.30 -4.41 -39.06
CA GLY A 493 1.27 -3.48 -39.51
C GLY A 493 -0.12 -3.79 -38.96
N PHE A 494 -1.10 -2.97 -39.36
CA PHE A 494 -2.49 -3.17 -38.96
C PHE A 494 -3.07 -4.41 -39.67
N LYS A 495 -3.56 -5.35 -38.87
CA LYS A 495 -4.21 -6.60 -39.30
C LYS A 495 -5.63 -6.63 -38.76
N LYS A 496 -6.51 -7.41 -39.39
CA LYS A 496 -7.90 -7.58 -38.95
C LYS A 496 -7.94 -8.15 -37.52
N LEU A 497 -8.76 -7.55 -36.66
CA LEU A 497 -9.07 -8.07 -35.32
C LEU A 497 -10.40 -8.83 -35.37
N ASP A 498 -10.34 -10.14 -35.16
CA ASP A 498 -11.51 -11.01 -35.06
C ASP A 498 -11.37 -12.05 -33.95
N SER A 499 -12.42 -12.85 -33.72
CA SER A 499 -12.43 -13.87 -32.66
C SER A 499 -11.33 -14.92 -32.81
N SER A 500 -10.87 -15.20 -34.03
CA SER A 500 -9.77 -16.14 -34.27
C SER A 500 -8.48 -15.56 -33.71
N VAL A 501 -8.18 -14.30 -34.06
CA VAL A 501 -7.02 -13.56 -33.55
C VAL A 501 -7.06 -13.41 -32.03
N LEU A 502 -8.23 -13.09 -31.45
CA LEU A 502 -8.37 -13.01 -29.98
C LEU A 502 -8.02 -14.33 -29.30
N LYS A 503 -8.38 -15.46 -29.92
CA LYS A 503 -8.04 -16.78 -29.38
C LYS A 503 -6.57 -17.14 -29.57
N THR A 504 -6.04 -17.00 -30.78
CA THR A 504 -4.72 -17.53 -31.15
C THR A 504 -3.59 -16.57 -30.79
N ARG A 505 -3.75 -15.27 -31.09
CA ARG A 505 -2.71 -14.25 -30.86
C ARG A 505 -2.82 -13.62 -29.48
N PHE A 506 -4.04 -13.32 -29.02
CA PHE A 506 -4.23 -12.71 -27.71
C PHE A 506 -4.40 -13.74 -26.60
N GLY A 507 -4.63 -15.02 -26.89
CA GLY A 507 -4.81 -16.03 -25.85
C GLY A 507 -6.02 -15.80 -24.94
N CYS A 508 -7.06 -15.12 -25.45
CA CYS A 508 -8.29 -14.81 -24.72
C CYS A 508 -9.01 -16.09 -24.27
N GLN A 509 -9.50 -16.08 -23.02
CA GLN A 509 -10.19 -17.21 -22.40
C GLN A 509 -11.66 -16.89 -22.11
N THR A 510 -12.49 -17.92 -22.07
CA THR A 510 -13.91 -17.80 -21.73
C THR A 510 -14.16 -17.81 -20.22
N SER A 511 -13.19 -18.28 -19.45
CA SER A 511 -13.17 -18.28 -17.99
C SER A 511 -11.74 -18.43 -17.49
N TYR A 512 -11.42 -17.78 -16.38
CA TYR A 512 -10.19 -18.03 -15.62
C TYR A 512 -10.52 -18.70 -14.28
N SER A 513 -9.71 -19.67 -13.86
CA SER A 513 -9.83 -20.30 -12.55
C SER A 513 -8.47 -20.63 -11.94
N VAL A 514 -8.37 -20.47 -10.62
CA VAL A 514 -7.22 -20.90 -9.80
C VAL A 514 -7.79 -21.71 -8.64
N SER A 515 -7.30 -22.94 -8.45
CA SER A 515 -7.76 -23.86 -7.40
C SER A 515 -9.28 -24.08 -7.39
N GLY A 516 -9.92 -24.09 -8.57
CA GLY A 516 -11.37 -24.28 -8.72
C GLY A 516 -12.22 -23.01 -8.53
N THR A 517 -11.64 -21.91 -8.05
CA THR A 517 -12.34 -20.62 -7.92
C THR A 517 -12.20 -19.81 -9.20
N LYS A 518 -13.32 -19.37 -9.78
CA LYS A 518 -13.31 -18.47 -10.94
C LYS A 518 -12.91 -17.05 -10.49
N PHE A 519 -12.08 -16.38 -11.28
CA PHE A 519 -11.72 -14.99 -11.05
C PHE A 519 -11.88 -14.14 -12.31
N GLU A 520 -12.03 -12.84 -12.12
CA GLU A 520 -12.15 -11.88 -13.20
C GLU A 520 -10.79 -11.29 -13.55
N LYS A 521 -10.51 -11.14 -14.85
CA LYS A 521 -9.31 -10.50 -15.34
C LYS A 521 -9.64 -9.09 -15.84
N SER A 522 -8.78 -8.12 -15.52
CA SER A 522 -8.85 -6.78 -16.10
C SER A 522 -8.50 -6.83 -17.58
N ASN A 523 -9.26 -6.08 -18.38
CA ASN A 523 -8.99 -5.80 -19.78
C ASN A 523 -9.00 -4.28 -19.92
N VAL A 524 -8.01 -3.72 -20.60
CA VAL A 524 -7.72 -2.29 -20.55
C VAL A 524 -7.81 -1.70 -21.96
N LEU A 525 -8.49 -0.56 -22.11
CA LEU A 525 -8.49 0.26 -23.31
C LEU A 525 -8.02 1.68 -22.94
N ILE A 526 -7.04 2.23 -23.65
CA ILE A 526 -6.51 3.59 -23.42
C ILE A 526 -6.55 4.38 -24.72
N ASP A 527 -7.08 5.61 -24.70
CA ASP A 527 -7.03 6.52 -25.84
C ASP A 527 -5.59 7.01 -26.08
N VAL A 528 -5.05 6.75 -27.28
CA VAL A 528 -3.65 7.06 -27.63
C VAL A 528 -3.36 8.56 -27.61
N ASP A 529 -4.30 9.38 -28.05
CA ASP A 529 -4.13 10.83 -28.15
C ASP A 529 -4.21 11.50 -26.77
N SER A 530 -4.93 10.93 -25.81
CA SER A 530 -5.00 11.43 -24.42
C SER A 530 -3.63 11.39 -23.73
N CYS A 531 -2.80 10.38 -24.02
CA CYS A 531 -1.48 10.20 -23.41
C CYS A 531 -0.51 11.38 -23.65
N LYS A 532 -0.76 12.26 -24.64
CA LYS A 532 0.06 13.45 -24.87
C LYS A 532 -0.05 14.49 -23.74
N ASN A 533 -1.14 14.43 -22.96
CA ASN A 533 -1.46 15.38 -21.90
C ASN A 533 -0.86 14.97 -20.53
N SER A 534 -0.25 13.78 -20.44
CA SER A 534 0.29 13.23 -19.21
C SER A 534 1.82 13.32 -19.16
N GLU A 535 2.36 14.12 -18.25
CA GLU A 535 3.81 14.24 -18.05
C GLU A 535 4.37 12.96 -17.42
N GLU A 536 3.58 12.30 -16.57
CA GLU A 536 3.87 10.99 -15.99
C GLU A 536 4.03 9.92 -17.07
N PHE A 537 3.14 9.89 -18.06
CA PHE A 537 3.24 8.97 -19.18
C PHE A 537 4.50 9.20 -20.00
N LYS A 538 4.84 10.48 -20.26
CA LYS A 538 6.10 10.82 -20.93
C LYS A 538 7.31 10.31 -20.14
N ASN A 539 7.32 10.51 -18.83
CA ASN A 539 8.38 9.99 -17.97
C ASN A 539 8.47 8.46 -18.05
N LEU A 540 7.32 7.78 -18.12
CA LEU A 540 7.26 6.32 -18.24
C LEU A 540 7.93 5.77 -19.49
N LEU A 541 7.87 6.51 -20.59
CA LEU A 541 8.55 6.12 -21.82
C LEU A 541 10.07 5.95 -21.61
N GLY A 542 10.67 6.62 -20.62
CA GLY A 542 12.09 6.49 -20.32
C GLY A 542 12.50 5.13 -19.73
N TYR A 543 11.58 4.42 -19.08
CA TYR A 543 11.86 3.08 -18.53
C TYR A 543 11.78 1.98 -19.59
N ILE A 544 11.05 2.20 -20.69
CA ILE A 544 11.05 1.28 -21.85
C ILE A 544 12.13 1.64 -22.88
N ASN A 545 12.55 2.90 -22.92
CA ASN A 545 13.40 3.41 -24.00
C ASN A 545 14.74 2.66 -24.08
N THR A 546 15.05 2.10 -25.26
CA THR A 546 16.23 1.25 -25.46
C THR A 546 17.10 1.75 -26.61
N ALA A 547 18.42 1.69 -26.46
CA ALA A 547 19.34 2.04 -27.55
C ALA A 547 19.17 1.05 -28.73
N LYS A 548 19.35 1.53 -29.96
CA LYS A 548 19.09 0.75 -31.19
C LYS A 548 19.89 -0.56 -31.26
N ASP A 549 21.12 -0.54 -30.76
CA ASP A 549 22.05 -1.67 -30.68
C ASP A 549 21.77 -2.63 -29.51
N LYS A 550 20.87 -2.26 -28.59
CA LYS A 550 20.48 -3.04 -27.41
C LYS A 550 19.07 -3.62 -27.49
N GLN A 551 18.36 -3.44 -28.61
CA GLN A 551 17.01 -3.99 -28.78
C GLN A 551 17.08 -5.50 -28.95
N ASN A 552 16.39 -6.25 -28.10
CA ASN A 552 16.24 -7.70 -28.24
C ASN A 552 15.14 -8.04 -29.26
N LYS A 553 15.39 -7.67 -30.53
CA LYS A 553 14.55 -8.00 -31.68
C LYS A 553 15.39 -8.42 -32.88
N GLY A 554 14.90 -9.34 -33.71
CA GLY A 554 15.63 -9.79 -34.89
C GLY A 554 15.21 -11.18 -35.39
N GLU A 555 16.04 -11.75 -36.27
CA GLU A 555 15.84 -13.09 -36.83
C GLU A 555 15.69 -14.13 -35.71
N GLY A 556 14.63 -14.94 -35.77
CA GLY A 556 14.30 -15.93 -34.73
C GLY A 556 13.49 -15.41 -33.53
N GLY A 557 13.08 -14.14 -33.52
CA GLY A 557 12.00 -13.66 -32.66
C GLY A 557 10.63 -13.93 -33.29
N TYR A 558 9.60 -14.26 -32.50
CA TYR A 558 8.30 -14.64 -33.06
C TYR A 558 7.13 -14.00 -32.30
N ALA A 559 6.06 -13.70 -33.04
CA ALA A 559 4.74 -13.43 -32.50
C ALA A 559 4.13 -14.75 -31.99
N LYS A 560 4.37 -15.09 -30.71
CA LYS A 560 3.75 -16.26 -30.07
C LYS A 560 2.31 -16.02 -29.65
#